data_AF-A0A6N7GXU0-F1
#
_entry.id   AF-A0A6N7GXU0-F1
#
_cell.length_a   1.000
_cell.length_b   1.000
_cell.length_c   1.000
_cell.angle_alpha   90.00
_cell.angle_beta   90.00
_cell.angle_gamma   90.00
#
_symmetry.space_group_name_H-M   'P 1'
#
loop_
_entity.id
_entity.type
_entity.pdbx_description
1 polymer ?
#
loop_
_entity_poly.entity_id
_entity_poly.type
_entity_poly.pdbx_seq_one_letter_code
_entity_poly.pdbx_strand_id
1 'polypeptide(L)'
;MASDRVDGETYAAFNRAVKQAVRRINANKKAYLRYFIDYHKAKDPEIGTLKPEDLREGRIVVVDPAPIPADEMQRTYDWVRSWGMLDETESPLQLVNMDVQKRAHMIIQ
;
A
#
# COMPACT_ATOMS: atom_id res chain seq x y z
N MET A 1 4.60 3.80 -4.73
CA MET A 1 5.88 4.44 -4.43
C MET A 1 5.78 5.89 -4.88
N ALA A 2 6.28 6.84 -4.09
CA ALA A 2 6.35 8.22 -4.55
C ALA A 2 7.32 8.26 -5.74
N SER A 3 6.85 8.76 -6.89
CA SER A 3 7.76 9.06 -7.99
C SER A 3 8.55 10.32 -7.64
N ASP A 4 9.66 10.57 -8.36
CA ASP A 4 10.49 11.78 -8.19
C ASP A 4 9.72 13.10 -8.41
N ARG A 5 8.46 13.02 -8.86
CA ARG A 5 7.55 14.15 -9.08
C ARG A 5 6.74 14.55 -7.85
N VAL A 6 6.83 13.79 -6.74
CA VAL A 6 6.08 14.06 -5.51
C VAL A 6 7.07 14.47 -4.42
N ASP A 7 7.01 15.74 -4.00
CA ASP A 7 7.81 16.23 -2.89
C ASP A 7 7.39 15.64 -1.52
N GLY A 8 8.24 15.83 -0.52
CA GLY A 8 8.03 15.27 0.81
C GLY A 8 6.78 15.80 1.52
N GLU A 9 6.37 17.05 1.25
CA GLU A 9 5.19 17.66 1.86
C GLU A 9 3.89 17.09 1.29
N THR A 10 3.82 16.98 -0.03
CA THR A 10 2.73 16.34 -0.76
C THR A 10 2.60 14.88 -0.35
N TYR A 11 3.72 14.17 -0.22
CA TYR A 11 3.71 12.79 0.24
C TYR A 11 3.26 12.66 1.71
N ALA A 12 3.63 13.62 2.57
CA ALA A 12 3.16 13.65 3.95
C ALA A 12 1.65 13.92 4.06
N ALA A 13 1.13 14.87 3.27
CA ALA A 13 -0.30 15.15 3.18
C ALA A 13 -1.09 13.92 2.70
N PHE A 14 -0.58 13.24 1.68
CA PHE A 14 -1.12 11.98 1.21
C PHE A 14 -1.16 10.92 2.32
N ASN A 15 -0.05 10.73 3.04
CA ASN A 15 0.02 9.76 4.14
C ASN A 15 -0.96 10.09 5.28
N ARG A 16 -1.18 11.37 5.60
CA ARG A 16 -2.23 11.78 6.57
C ARG A 16 -3.63 11.38 6.10
N ALA A 17 -3.94 11.59 4.82
CA ALA A 17 -5.22 11.18 4.24
C ALA A 17 -5.39 9.65 4.26
N VAL A 18 -4.34 8.91 3.91
CA VAL A 18 -4.34 7.43 3.97
C VAL A 18 -4.57 6.94 5.40
N LYS A 19 -3.88 7.49 6.40
CA LYS A 19 -4.12 7.15 7.82
C LYS A 19 -5.57 7.38 8.24
N GLN A 20 -6.20 8.48 7.82
CA GLN A 20 -7.62 8.72 8.09
C GLN A 20 -8.52 7.70 7.39
N ALA A 21 -8.19 7.28 6.16
CA ALA A 21 -8.91 6.21 5.47
C ALA A 21 -8.76 4.87 6.20
N VAL A 22 -7.54 4.48 6.59
CA VAL A 22 -7.27 3.26 7.36
C VAL A 22 -8.10 3.25 8.65
N ARG A 23 -8.11 4.34 9.42
CA ARG A 23 -8.93 4.48 10.63
C ARG A 23 -10.41 4.25 10.37
N ARG A 24 -10.97 4.92 9.35
CA ARG A 24 -12.39 4.81 9.01
C ARG A 24 -12.77 3.41 8.51
N ILE A 25 -11.94 2.80 7.67
CA ILE A 25 -12.14 1.45 7.15
C ILE A 25 -12.09 0.44 8.29
N ASN A 26 -11.10 0.51 9.18
CA ASN A 26 -11.01 -0.41 10.32
C ASN A 26 -12.16 -0.24 11.32
N ALA A 27 -12.74 0.96 11.45
CA ALA A 27 -13.90 1.19 12.32
C ALA A 27 -15.21 0.62 11.77
N ASN A 28 -15.35 0.50 10.43
CA ASN A 28 -16.54 -0.08 9.81
C ASN A 28 -16.20 -0.64 8.41
N LYS A 29 -15.58 -1.82 8.36
CA LYS A 29 -15.13 -2.41 7.08
C LYS A 29 -16.29 -2.61 6.12
N LYS A 30 -17.45 -3.06 6.63
CA LYS A 30 -18.66 -3.31 5.83
C LYS A 30 -19.05 -2.13 4.95
N ALA A 31 -18.98 -0.90 5.47
CA ALA A 31 -19.33 0.30 4.71
C ALA A 31 -18.44 0.56 3.48
N TYR A 32 -17.24 -0.01 3.44
CA TYR A 32 -16.24 0.21 2.39
C TYR A 32 -16.10 -0.95 1.40
N LEU A 33 -16.66 -2.13 1.71
CA LEU A 33 -16.57 -3.32 0.86
C LEU A 33 -17.12 -3.10 -0.55
N ARG A 34 -18.11 -2.21 -0.71
CA ARG A 34 -18.66 -1.83 -2.01
C ARG A 34 -17.59 -1.34 -2.99
N TYR A 35 -16.55 -0.67 -2.51
CA TYR A 35 -15.48 -0.17 -3.38
C TYR A 35 -14.70 -1.29 -4.08
N PHE A 36 -14.55 -2.46 -3.46
CA PHE A 36 -13.92 -3.61 -4.13
C PHE A 36 -14.75 -4.08 -5.33
N ILE A 37 -16.07 -4.12 -5.18
CA ILE A 37 -16.99 -4.51 -6.25
C ILE A 37 -16.97 -3.46 -7.36
N ASP A 38 -17.13 -2.19 -7.00
CA ASP A 38 -17.21 -1.10 -7.97
C ASP A 38 -15.94 -0.93 -8.81
N TYR A 39 -14.77 -1.15 -8.21
CA TYR A 39 -13.49 -1.06 -8.93
C TYR A 39 -13.33 -2.16 -9.98
N HIS A 40 -13.77 -3.39 -9.68
CA HIS A 40 -13.51 -4.55 -10.54
C HIS A 40 -14.65 -4.89 -11.51
N LYS A 41 -15.90 -4.50 -11.21
CA LYS A 41 -17.08 -4.87 -12.02
C LYS A 41 -17.01 -4.47 -13.50
N ALA A 42 -16.23 -3.44 -13.83
CA ALA A 42 -16.05 -3.00 -15.21
C ALA A 42 -15.15 -3.96 -16.02
N LYS A 43 -14.23 -4.66 -15.35
CA LYS A 43 -13.32 -5.64 -15.97
C LYS A 43 -13.90 -7.05 -15.92
N ASP A 44 -14.64 -7.35 -14.86
CA ASP A 44 -15.28 -8.62 -14.63
C ASP A 44 -16.74 -8.40 -14.18
N PRO A 45 -17.71 -8.55 -15.10
CA PRO A 45 -19.12 -8.37 -14.79
C PRO A 45 -19.66 -9.32 -13.71
N GLU A 46 -19.05 -10.49 -13.52
CA GLU A 46 -19.45 -11.45 -12.48
C GLU A 46 -19.24 -10.85 -11.09
N ILE A 47 -18.12 -10.14 -10.89
CA ILE A 47 -17.88 -9.38 -9.64
C ILE A 47 -18.98 -8.34 -9.40
N GLY A 48 -19.54 -7.76 -10.47
CA GLY A 48 -20.66 -6.81 -10.39
C GLY A 48 -21.95 -7.40 -9.81
N THR A 49 -22.09 -8.73 -9.78
CA THR A 49 -23.24 -9.42 -9.19
C THR A 49 -23.11 -9.61 -7.67
N LEU A 50 -21.90 -9.47 -7.13
CA LEU A 50 -21.62 -9.63 -5.70
C LEU A 50 -22.24 -8.49 -4.89
N LYS A 51 -22.56 -8.82 -3.64
CA LYS A 51 -22.98 -7.90 -2.59
C LYS A 51 -21.87 -7.77 -1.54
N PRO A 52 -21.81 -6.66 -0.78
CA PRO A 52 -20.86 -6.53 0.32
C PRO A 52 -20.87 -7.72 1.28
N GLU A 53 -22.04 -8.33 1.51
CA GLU A 53 -22.21 -9.50 2.38
C GLU A 53 -21.50 -10.77 1.88
N ASP A 54 -21.22 -10.85 0.57
CA ASP A 54 -20.49 -11.97 -0.03
C ASP A 54 -18.97 -11.89 0.25
N LEU A 55 -18.49 -10.71 0.69
CA LEU A 55 -17.10 -10.47 1.01
C LEU A 55 -16.82 -10.69 2.51
N ARG A 56 -15.71 -11.37 2.82
CA ARG A 56 -15.29 -11.62 4.19
C ARG A 56 -14.44 -10.47 4.72
N GLU A 57 -14.97 -9.68 5.65
CA GLU A 57 -14.26 -8.54 6.27
C GLU A 57 -12.87 -8.91 6.81
N GLY A 58 -12.72 -10.10 7.39
CA GLY A 58 -11.43 -10.58 7.93
C GLY A 58 -10.33 -10.79 6.88
N ARG A 59 -10.67 -10.79 5.58
CA ARG A 59 -9.67 -10.83 4.49
C ARG A 59 -9.23 -9.44 4.04
N ILE A 60 -9.86 -8.37 4.55
CA ILE A 60 -9.50 -6.99 4.23
C ILE A 60 -8.59 -6.44 5.32
N VAL A 61 -7.29 -6.61 5.10
CA VAL A 61 -6.24 -6.10 5.99
C VAL A 61 -5.80 -4.73 5.48
N VAL A 62 -6.05 -3.69 6.28
CA VAL A 62 -5.54 -2.34 6.03
C VAL A 62 -4.75 -1.89 7.24
N VAL A 63 -3.51 -1.49 7.00
CA VAL A 63 -2.54 -1.07 8.01
C VAL A 63 -2.11 0.36 7.73
N ASP A 64 -1.73 1.08 8.78
CA ASP A 64 -1.21 2.43 8.62
C ASP A 64 0.07 2.41 7.77
N PRO A 65 0.28 3.41 6.90
CA PRO A 65 1.55 3.55 6.21
C PRO A 65 2.66 3.80 7.23
N ALA A 66 3.64 2.90 7.24
CA ALA A 66 4.82 2.96 8.09
C ALA A 66 6.08 2.76 7.24
N PRO A 67 7.26 3.21 7.72
CA PRO A 67 8.53 2.86 7.11
C PRO A 67 8.70 1.35 7.02
N ILE A 68 9.26 0.87 5.91
CA ILE A 68 9.57 -0.56 5.74
C ILE A 68 10.76 -0.89 6.67
N PRO A 69 10.66 -1.90 7.54
CA PRO A 69 11.80 -2.35 8.34
C PRO A 69 12.97 -2.76 7.46
N ALA A 70 14.19 -2.38 7.84
CA ALA A 70 15.37 -2.60 6.99
C ALA A 70 15.67 -4.09 6.76
N ASP A 71 15.43 -4.92 7.78
CA ASP A 71 15.57 -6.37 7.70
C ASP A 71 14.52 -7.02 6.79
N GLU A 72 13.26 -6.57 6.86
CA GLU A 72 12.20 -7.03 5.96
C GLU A 72 12.49 -6.67 4.51
N MET A 73 13.00 -5.45 4.27
CA MET A 73 13.39 -4.98 2.95
C MET A 73 14.52 -5.83 2.38
N GLN A 74 15.57 -6.07 3.15
CA GLN A 74 16.70 -6.90 2.73
C GLN A 74 16.27 -8.33 2.44
N ARG A 75 15.51 -8.96 3.35
CA ARG A 75 15.01 -10.33 3.18
C ARG A 75 14.13 -10.48 1.93
N THR A 76 13.27 -9.50 1.67
CA THR A 76 12.40 -9.51 0.49
C THR A 76 13.23 -9.37 -0.80
N TYR A 77 14.23 -8.49 -0.80
CA TYR A 77 15.16 -8.35 -1.92
C TYR A 77 15.89 -9.66 -2.21
N ASP A 78 16.48 -10.29 -1.20
CA ASP A 78 17.24 -11.54 -1.38
C ASP A 78 16.35 -12.67 -1.89
N TRP A 79 15.11 -12.76 -1.40
CA TRP A 79 14.14 -13.75 -1.85
C TRP A 79 13.74 -13.56 -3.32
N VAL A 80 13.40 -12.34 -3.74
CA VAL A 80 13.04 -12.06 -5.14
C VAL A 80 14.25 -12.22 -6.06
N ARG A 81 15.45 -11.81 -5.62
CA ARG A 81 16.69 -12.02 -6.37
C ARG A 81 16.99 -13.51 -6.56
N SER A 82 16.70 -14.35 -5.57
CA SER A 82 16.91 -15.81 -5.68
C SER A 82 16.08 -16.45 -6.80
N TRP A 83 15.04 -15.77 -7.29
CA TRP A 83 14.21 -16.24 -8.41
C TRP A 83 14.70 -15.75 -9.78
N GLY A 84 15.84 -15.04 -9.84
CA GLY A 84 16.36 -14.44 -11.08
C GLY A 84 15.53 -13.26 -11.58
N MET A 85 14.78 -12.60 -10.70
CA MET A 85 13.87 -11.50 -11.07
C MET A 85 14.49 -10.11 -10.92
N LEU A 86 15.74 -10.02 -10.43
CA LEU A 86 16.42 -8.76 -10.06
C LEU A 86 17.87 -8.72 -10.52
N ASP A 87 18.17 -9.31 -11.68
CA ASP A 87 19.55 -9.48 -12.16
C ASP A 87 20.29 -8.14 -12.34
N GLU A 88 19.58 -7.08 -12.70
CA GLU A 88 20.11 -5.72 -12.88
C GLU A 88 19.97 -4.84 -11.62
N THR A 89 19.38 -5.35 -10.52
CA THR A 89 19.19 -4.60 -9.28
C THR A 89 20.21 -5.03 -8.23
N GLU A 90 21.20 -4.19 -8.01
CA GLU A 90 22.34 -4.47 -7.12
C GLU A 90 22.01 -4.28 -5.63
N SER A 91 20.95 -3.52 -5.32
CA SER A 91 20.58 -3.20 -3.93
C SER A 91 19.07 -2.95 -3.75
N PRO A 92 18.48 -3.32 -2.58
CA PRO A 92 17.10 -2.95 -2.25
C PRO A 92 16.86 -1.44 -2.26
N LEU A 93 17.91 -0.63 -2.05
CA LEU A 93 17.82 0.84 -2.08
C LEU A 93 17.53 1.40 -3.47
N GLN A 94 17.77 0.63 -4.53
CA GLN A 94 17.38 1.01 -5.90
C GLN A 94 15.88 0.79 -6.15
N LEU A 95 15.20 0.03 -5.29
CA LEU A 95 13.76 -0.24 -5.39
C LEU A 95 12.93 0.68 -4.48
N VAL A 96 13.55 1.30 -3.48
CA VAL A 96 12.86 2.12 -2.47
C VAL A 96 13.52 3.48 -2.35
N ASN A 97 12.78 4.55 -2.66
CA ASN A 97 13.22 5.91 -2.39
C ASN A 97 13.16 6.22 -0.88
N MET A 98 14.26 5.90 -0.18
CA MET A 98 14.38 6.05 1.28
C MET A 98 14.31 7.50 1.75
N ASP A 99 14.75 8.46 0.94
CA ASP A 99 14.77 9.87 1.34
C ASP A 99 13.37 10.46 1.39
N VAL A 100 12.53 10.14 0.40
CA VAL A 100 11.11 10.52 0.42
C VAL A 100 10.38 9.83 1.58
N GLN A 101 10.68 8.56 1.84
CA GLN A 101 10.08 7.82 2.96
C GLN A 101 10.46 8.42 4.32
N LYS A 102 11.74 8.74 4.55
CA LYS A 102 12.23 9.36 5.79
C LYS A 102 11.62 10.76 5.99
N ARG A 103 11.66 11.61 4.96
CA ARG A 103 11.13 13.00 5.05
C ARG A 103 9.65 13.02 5.37
N ALA A 104 8.84 12.20 4.70
CA ALA A 104 7.41 12.17 4.98
C ALA A 104 7.07 11.60 6.36
N HIS A 105 7.88 10.69 6.90
CA HIS A 105 7.67 10.18 8.24
C HIS A 105 8.09 11.19 9.33
N MET A 106 9.16 11.96 9.12
CA MET A 106 9.58 13.04 10.03
C MET A 106 8.55 14.18 10.15
N ILE A 107 7.73 14.42 9.11
CA ILE A 107 6.69 15.46 9.11
C ILE A 107 5.39 15.01 9.82
N ILE A 108 5.24 13.71 10.09
CA ILE A 108 4.01 13.11 10.65
C ILE A 108 4.19 12.71 12.14
N GLN A 109 5.39 12.84 12.70
CA GLN A 109 5.59 12.78 14.16
C GLN A 109 5.16 14.09 14.82
#